data_AF-E5G000-F1
#
_entry.id   AF-E5G000-F1
#
_cell.length_a   1.000
_cell.length_b   1.000
_cell.length_c   1.000
_cell.angle_alpha   90.00
_cell.angle_beta   90.00
_cell.angle_gamma   90.00
#
_symmetry.space_group_name_H-M   'P 1'
#
loop_
_entity.id
_entity.type
_entity.pdbx_description
1 polymer ?
#
loop_
_entity_poly.entity_id
_entity_poly.type
_entity_poly.pdbx_seq_one_letter_code
_entity_poly.pdbx_strand_id
1 'polypeptide(L)'
;GLLGNVAAGRIANRFDLGGTNCVVDAACASSLSAIHLASLELQSGRSDMAIAGGLDTFNDIFMYMCFSKTPALSPTGNSRPFAAGGDGTILGEGMGALILKRLDDAKRDGDQIYAIIKGIGTSSDGRGNAIYAPSVTGQIKALEDAYKQANVSPDSIELI
;
A
#
# COMPACT_ATOMS: atom_id res chain seq x y z
N GLY A 1 18.46 -3.73 17.57
CA GLY A 1 17.72 -2.74 16.77
C GLY A 1 17.09 -3.46 15.60
N LEU A 2 15.87 -3.08 15.21
CA LEU A 2 15.22 -3.62 14.02
C LEU A 2 15.77 -2.88 12.79
N LEU A 3 16.36 -3.61 11.84
CA LEU A 3 16.85 -3.02 10.58
C LEU A 3 15.83 -3.27 9.46
N GLY A 4 14.69 -2.56 9.51
CA GLY A 4 13.58 -2.78 8.56
C GLY A 4 14.02 -2.66 7.09
N ASN A 5 14.91 -1.72 6.79
CA ASN A 5 15.48 -1.50 5.46
C ASN A 5 16.20 -2.73 4.87
N VAL A 6 16.69 -3.65 5.71
CA VAL A 6 17.42 -4.85 5.27
C VAL A 6 16.53 -5.79 4.45
N ALA A 7 15.20 -5.75 4.61
CA ALA A 7 14.30 -6.54 3.78
C ALA A 7 14.47 -6.21 2.29
N ALA A 8 14.35 -4.92 1.93
CA ALA A 8 14.57 -4.45 0.56
C ALA A 8 16.02 -4.67 0.10
N GLY A 9 17.00 -4.39 0.96
CA GLY A 9 18.41 -4.58 0.65
C GLY A 9 18.79 -6.04 0.37
N ARG A 10 18.19 -7.01 1.09
CA ARG A 10 18.41 -8.45 0.84
C ARG A 10 17.89 -8.89 -0.52
N ILE A 11 16.74 -8.36 -0.96
CA ILE A 11 16.19 -8.62 -2.28
C ILE A 11 17.15 -8.08 -3.35
N ALA A 12 17.53 -6.80 -3.23
CA ALA A 12 18.46 -6.16 -4.17
C ALA A 12 19.80 -6.92 -4.26
N ASN A 13 20.40 -7.25 -3.11
CA ASN A 13 21.64 -8.02 -3.05
C ASN A 13 21.49 -9.43 -3.65
N ARG A 14 20.36 -10.12 -3.42
CA ARG A 14 20.17 -11.50 -3.87
C ARG A 14 20.01 -11.62 -5.39
N PHE A 15 19.39 -10.61 -6.00
CA PHE A 15 19.08 -10.56 -7.44
C PHE A 15 20.00 -9.62 -8.22
N ASP A 16 21.05 -9.07 -7.59
CA ASP A 16 22.00 -8.14 -8.20
C ASP A 16 21.33 -6.91 -8.83
N LEU A 17 20.39 -6.31 -8.11
CA LEU A 17 19.64 -5.13 -8.57
C LEU A 17 20.34 -3.85 -8.09
N GLY A 18 20.77 -3.01 -9.04
CA GLY A 18 21.48 -1.75 -8.78
C GLY A 18 20.59 -0.51 -8.58
N GLY A 19 19.26 -0.67 -8.67
CA GLY A 19 18.31 0.43 -8.51
C GLY A 19 18.10 0.88 -7.06
N THR A 20 17.29 1.91 -6.88
CA THR A 20 16.87 2.37 -5.54
C THR A 20 16.16 1.24 -4.78
N ASN A 21 16.58 1.00 -3.53
CA ASN A 21 15.89 0.11 -2.60
C ASN A 21 15.61 0.87 -1.30
N CYS A 22 14.39 0.73 -0.77
CA CYS A 22 13.98 1.35 0.48
C CYS A 22 12.82 0.58 1.10
N VAL A 23 12.53 0.91 2.35
CA VAL A 23 11.29 0.53 3.03
C VAL A 23 10.56 1.81 3.36
N VAL A 24 9.24 1.80 3.18
CA VAL A 24 8.36 2.92 3.53
C VAL A 24 7.41 2.49 4.62
N ASP A 25 7.14 3.43 5.52
CA ASP A 25 6.20 3.25 6.63
C ASP A 25 5.13 4.34 6.54
N ALA A 26 3.95 3.92 6.14
CA ALA A 26 2.71 4.68 6.18
C ALA A 26 1.63 3.88 6.92
N ALA A 27 2.03 3.12 7.94
CA ALA A 27 1.18 2.18 8.68
C ALA A 27 0.40 1.25 7.71
N CYS A 28 -0.94 1.21 7.81
CA CYS A 28 -1.80 0.35 7.00
C CYS A 28 -1.71 0.64 5.48
N ALA A 29 -1.23 1.81 5.08
CA ALA A 29 -1.08 2.20 3.67
C ALA A 29 0.31 1.86 3.08
N SER A 30 1.23 1.30 3.86
CA SER A 30 2.65 1.13 3.48
C SER A 30 2.85 0.41 2.14
N SER A 31 2.10 -0.65 1.89
CA SER A 31 2.20 -1.42 0.63
C SER A 31 1.77 -0.59 -0.59
N LEU A 32 0.68 0.17 -0.48
CA LEU A 32 0.21 1.08 -1.54
C LEU A 32 1.16 2.26 -1.72
N SER A 33 1.74 2.79 -0.64
CA SER A 33 2.79 3.82 -0.71
C SER A 33 4.06 3.32 -1.41
N ALA A 34 4.46 2.06 -1.19
CA ALA A 34 5.58 1.45 -1.88
C ALA A 34 5.30 1.32 -3.40
N ILE A 35 4.09 0.89 -3.76
CA ILE A 35 3.65 0.81 -5.18
C ILE A 35 3.60 2.21 -5.80
N HIS A 36 3.12 3.22 -5.08
CA HIS A 36 3.11 4.61 -5.54
C HIS A 36 4.53 5.11 -5.86
N LEU A 37 5.48 4.92 -4.95
CA LEU A 37 6.87 5.32 -5.16
C LEU A 37 7.54 4.58 -6.32
N ALA A 38 7.30 3.26 -6.43
CA ALA A 38 7.77 2.48 -7.57
C ALA A 38 7.21 3.00 -8.90
N SER A 39 5.92 3.37 -8.94
CA SER A 39 5.30 4.00 -10.11
C SER A 39 5.98 5.33 -10.47
N LEU A 40 6.30 6.19 -9.49
CA LEU A 40 7.01 7.43 -9.74
C LEU A 40 8.43 7.19 -10.27
N GLU A 41 9.16 6.22 -9.71
CA GLU A 41 10.51 5.85 -10.15
C GLU A 41 10.51 5.36 -11.60
N LEU A 42 9.57 4.47 -11.94
CA LEU A 42 9.36 3.98 -13.31
C LEU A 42 8.97 5.12 -14.27
N GLN A 43 8.03 5.98 -13.89
CA GLN A 43 7.61 7.11 -14.74
C GLN A 43 8.73 8.12 -14.97
N SER A 44 9.63 8.29 -14.00
CA SER A 44 10.79 9.18 -14.14
C SER A 44 11.89 8.64 -15.06
N GLY A 45 11.81 7.36 -15.47
CA GLY A 45 12.83 6.71 -16.29
C GLY A 45 14.09 6.32 -15.53
N ARG A 46 14.13 6.49 -14.20
CA ARG A 46 15.30 6.12 -13.38
C ARG A 46 15.41 4.62 -13.13
N SER A 47 14.30 3.89 -13.24
CA SER A 47 14.26 2.42 -13.20
C SER A 47 13.42 1.91 -14.36
N ASP A 48 13.77 0.74 -14.89
CA ASP A 48 13.01 0.07 -15.97
C ASP A 48 12.06 -1.02 -15.44
N MET A 49 12.35 -1.51 -14.23
CA MET A 49 11.56 -2.47 -13.49
C MET A 49 11.67 -2.14 -12.00
N ALA A 50 10.59 -2.37 -11.25
CA ALA A 50 10.57 -2.20 -9.81
C ALA A 50 9.89 -3.40 -9.13
N ILE A 51 10.42 -3.81 -7.98
CA ILE A 51 9.77 -4.75 -7.07
C ILE A 51 9.13 -3.93 -5.96
N ALA A 52 7.80 -4.00 -5.84
CA ALA A 52 7.06 -3.24 -4.84
C ALA A 52 6.04 -4.12 -4.12
N GLY A 53 5.85 -3.91 -2.82
CA GLY A 53 5.01 -4.79 -2.01
C GLY A 53 4.97 -4.39 -0.55
N GLY A 54 4.49 -5.29 0.28
CA GLY A 54 4.45 -5.12 1.72
C GLY A 54 4.45 -6.45 2.45
N LEU A 55 4.84 -6.41 3.71
CA LEU A 55 4.80 -7.54 4.62
C LEU A 55 4.36 -7.05 6.01
N ASP A 56 3.55 -7.87 6.66
CA ASP A 56 3.23 -7.78 8.08
C ASP A 56 3.27 -9.21 8.63
N THR A 57 4.28 -9.53 9.43
CA THR A 57 4.52 -10.88 9.96
C THR A 57 4.85 -10.85 11.45
N PHE A 58 4.54 -9.74 12.12
CA PHE A 58 4.93 -9.49 13.50
C PHE A 58 3.71 -9.12 14.34
N ASN A 59 2.65 -9.94 14.28
CA ASN A 59 1.52 -9.83 15.18
C ASN A 59 1.77 -10.59 16.49
N ASP A 60 2.85 -10.22 17.17
CA ASP A 60 3.20 -10.79 18.47
C ASP A 60 2.31 -10.25 19.61
N ILE A 61 2.49 -10.81 20.81
CA ILE A 61 1.73 -10.41 22.00
C ILE A 61 1.91 -8.92 22.30
N PHE A 62 3.09 -8.36 22.04
CA PHE A 62 3.35 -6.94 22.27
C PHE A 62 2.52 -6.06 21.33
N MET A 63 2.45 -6.38 20.04
CA MET A 63 1.60 -5.69 19.07
C MET A 63 0.13 -5.74 19.49
N TYR A 64 -0.36 -6.92 19.89
CA TYR A 64 -1.73 -7.09 20.41
C TYR A 64 -1.99 -6.26 21.67
N MET A 65 -1.06 -6.21 22.61
CA MET A 65 -1.19 -5.38 23.82
C MET A 65 -1.24 -3.89 23.47
N CYS A 66 -0.40 -3.43 22.54
CA CYS A 66 -0.39 -2.05 22.05
C CYS A 66 -1.74 -1.67 21.42
N PHE A 67 -2.26 -2.49 20.51
CA PHE A 67 -3.55 -2.22 19.87
C PHE A 67 -4.75 -2.39 20.82
N SER A 68 -4.67 -3.28 21.82
CA SER A 68 -5.72 -3.43 22.86
C SER A 68 -5.86 -2.20 23.76
N LYS A 69 -4.86 -1.31 23.79
CA LYS A 69 -4.97 0.01 24.45
C LYS A 69 -5.72 1.04 23.60
N THR A 70 -6.05 0.71 22.36
CA THR A 70 -6.87 1.51 21.45
C THR A 70 -8.23 0.84 21.26
N PRO A 71 -9.29 1.57 20.88
CA PRO A 71 -10.58 0.97 20.54
C PRO A 71 -10.58 0.31 19.14
N ALA A 72 -9.40 -0.05 18.60
CA ALA A 72 -9.29 -0.55 17.22
C ALA A 72 -9.67 -2.04 17.09
N LEU A 73 -9.38 -2.88 18.09
CA LEU A 73 -9.58 -4.33 17.99
C LEU A 73 -11.01 -4.74 18.35
N SER A 74 -11.58 -5.66 17.55
CA SER A 74 -12.88 -6.26 17.81
C SER A 74 -12.81 -7.18 19.04
N PRO A 75 -13.62 -6.94 20.09
CA PRO A 75 -13.70 -7.84 21.25
C PRO A 75 -14.35 -9.18 20.90
N THR A 76 -15.14 -9.24 19.83
CA THR A 76 -15.75 -10.49 19.33
C THR A 76 -14.85 -11.25 18.36
N GLY A 77 -13.64 -10.76 18.10
CA GLY A 77 -12.62 -11.43 17.29
C GLY A 77 -12.95 -11.53 15.81
N ASN A 78 -13.83 -10.66 15.28
CA ASN A 78 -14.24 -10.69 13.88
C ASN A 78 -14.20 -9.29 13.25
N SER A 79 -13.53 -9.15 12.11
CA SER A 79 -13.70 -7.97 11.26
C SER A 79 -15.01 -8.08 10.49
N ARG A 80 -15.90 -7.10 10.67
CA ARG A 80 -17.23 -7.08 10.03
C ARG A 80 -17.42 -5.79 9.22
N PRO A 81 -16.69 -5.61 8.11
CA PRO A 81 -16.79 -4.39 7.30
C PRO A 81 -18.23 -4.20 6.81
N PHE A 82 -18.76 -2.98 6.97
CA PHE A 82 -20.10 -2.55 6.55
C PHE A 82 -21.30 -3.24 7.22
N ALA A 83 -21.09 -4.17 8.14
CA ALA A 83 -22.18 -4.82 8.87
C ALA A 83 -22.70 -3.95 10.01
N ALA A 84 -24.01 -4.06 10.30
CA ALA A 84 -24.57 -3.54 11.54
C ALA A 84 -23.88 -4.19 12.75
N GLY A 85 -23.43 -3.39 13.71
CA GLY A 85 -22.72 -3.88 14.90
C GLY A 85 -21.26 -4.26 14.66
N GLY A 86 -20.60 -3.68 13.66
CA GLY A 86 -19.13 -3.72 13.58
C GLY A 86 -18.49 -3.09 14.83
N ASP A 87 -17.57 -3.82 15.46
CA ASP A 87 -17.02 -3.51 16.79
C ASP A 87 -15.48 -3.41 16.81
N GLY A 88 -14.84 -3.37 15.63
CA GLY A 88 -13.39 -3.20 15.47
C GLY A 88 -12.84 -4.05 14.32
N THR A 89 -11.51 -4.14 14.24
CA THR A 89 -10.77 -5.01 13.32
C THR A 89 -10.09 -6.16 14.07
N ILE A 90 -9.60 -7.15 13.33
CA ILE A 90 -8.58 -8.10 13.80
C ILE A 90 -7.24 -7.81 13.12
N LEU A 91 -6.15 -8.27 13.74
CA LEU A 91 -4.82 -8.24 13.14
C LEU A 91 -4.63 -9.48 12.26
N GLY A 92 -4.05 -9.29 11.08
CA GLY A 92 -3.73 -10.35 10.14
C GLY A 92 -2.28 -10.26 9.71
N GLU A 93 -1.68 -11.41 9.39
CA GLU A 93 -0.33 -11.48 8.85
C GLU A 93 -0.39 -11.79 7.35
N GLY A 94 0.59 -11.28 6.61
CA GLY A 94 0.69 -11.53 5.18
C GLY A 94 1.89 -10.85 4.54
N MET A 95 2.21 -11.29 3.33
CA MET A 95 3.23 -10.69 2.49
C MET A 95 2.78 -10.76 1.03
N GLY A 96 3.07 -9.72 0.27
CA GLY A 96 2.80 -9.67 -1.16
C GLY A 96 3.79 -8.75 -1.86
N ALA A 97 4.14 -9.10 -3.09
CA ALA A 97 5.01 -8.30 -3.94
C ALA A 97 4.56 -8.37 -5.41
N LEU A 98 4.81 -7.30 -6.13
CA LEU A 98 4.52 -7.12 -7.54
C LEU A 98 5.82 -6.77 -8.27
N ILE A 99 5.94 -7.27 -9.50
CA ILE A 99 6.92 -6.79 -10.47
C ILE A 99 6.22 -5.76 -11.36
N LEU A 100 6.74 -4.54 -11.37
CA LEU A 100 6.15 -3.41 -12.07
C LEU A 100 7.10 -2.94 -13.17
N LYS A 101 6.54 -2.64 -14.34
CA LYS A 101 7.22 -2.04 -15.48
C LYS A 101 6.30 -1.01 -16.13
N ARG A 102 6.87 -0.09 -16.92
CA ARG A 102 6.05 0.72 -17.83
C ARG A 102 5.41 -0.19 -18.87
N LEU A 103 4.16 0.11 -19.24
CA LEU A 103 3.36 -0.75 -20.13
C LEU A 103 4.07 -1.03 -21.46
N ASP A 104 4.70 -0.02 -22.05
CA ASP A 104 5.38 -0.16 -23.34
C ASP A 104 6.63 -1.05 -23.23
N ASP A 105 7.35 -0.99 -22.10
CA ASP A 105 8.49 -1.87 -21.85
C ASP A 105 8.06 -3.31 -21.63
N ALA A 106 6.98 -3.53 -20.87
CA ALA A 106 6.42 -4.86 -20.67
C ALA A 106 5.98 -5.49 -22.00
N LYS A 107 5.35 -4.70 -22.88
CA LYS A 107 4.97 -5.15 -24.24
C LYS A 107 6.17 -5.45 -25.11
N ARG A 108 7.17 -4.55 -25.12
CA ARG A 108 8.42 -4.73 -25.89
C ARG A 108 9.13 -6.02 -25.50
N ASP A 109 9.18 -6.30 -24.20
CA ASP A 109 9.93 -7.43 -23.65
C ASP A 109 9.12 -8.74 -23.68
N GLY A 110 7.85 -8.68 -24.12
CA GLY A 110 6.97 -9.86 -24.24
C GLY A 110 6.48 -10.39 -22.90
N ASP A 111 6.42 -9.55 -21.87
CA ASP A 111 6.02 -9.95 -20.53
C ASP A 111 4.52 -10.27 -20.44
N GLN A 112 4.17 -11.20 -19.56
CA GLN A 112 2.77 -11.43 -19.19
C GLN A 112 2.26 -10.27 -18.32
N ILE A 113 1.28 -9.52 -18.83
CA ILE A 113 0.65 -8.40 -18.13
C ILE A 113 -0.61 -8.89 -17.43
N TYR A 114 -0.59 -8.94 -16.09
CA TYR A 114 -1.75 -9.33 -15.28
C TYR A 114 -2.79 -8.22 -15.14
N ALA A 115 -2.33 -6.97 -14.99
CA ALA A 115 -3.17 -5.78 -14.82
C ALA A 115 -2.38 -4.52 -15.18
N ILE A 116 -3.09 -3.40 -15.34
CA ILE A 116 -2.50 -2.09 -15.61
C ILE A 116 -2.91 -1.13 -14.48
N ILE A 117 -1.91 -0.54 -13.81
CA ILE A 117 -2.16 0.52 -12.84
C ILE A 117 -2.37 1.83 -13.61
N LYS A 118 -3.62 2.32 -13.63
CA LYS A 118 -3.98 3.54 -14.36
C LYS A 118 -3.71 4.82 -13.57
N GLY A 119 -3.84 4.78 -12.25
CA GLY A 119 -3.58 5.92 -11.37
C GLY A 119 -3.50 5.46 -9.91
N ILE A 120 -2.77 6.20 -9.09
CA ILE A 120 -2.65 6.01 -7.64
C ILE A 120 -2.76 7.38 -6.98
N GLY A 121 -3.89 7.63 -6.32
CA GLY A 121 -4.06 8.83 -5.52
C GLY A 121 -3.63 8.60 -4.08
N THR A 122 -3.04 9.63 -3.49
CA THR A 122 -2.60 9.61 -2.09
C THR A 122 -3.02 10.91 -1.41
N SER A 123 -3.28 10.86 -0.12
CA SER A 123 -3.60 12.04 0.66
C SER A 123 -3.15 11.87 2.11
N SER A 124 -3.25 12.96 2.87
CA SER A 124 -3.11 12.96 4.31
C SER A 124 -4.32 13.67 4.90
N ASP A 125 -4.83 13.13 6.00
CA ASP A 125 -5.97 13.71 6.72
C ASP A 125 -5.63 15.04 7.39
N GLY A 126 -4.34 15.36 7.52
CA GLY A 126 -3.88 16.63 8.07
C GLY A 126 -4.34 16.84 9.53
N ARG A 127 -4.82 18.05 9.84
CA ARG A 127 -5.32 18.38 11.18
C ARG A 127 -6.76 17.87 11.34
N GLY A 128 -6.98 16.98 12.31
CA GLY A 128 -8.30 16.42 12.63
C GLY A 128 -8.56 16.29 14.13
N ASN A 129 -9.62 15.55 14.48
CA ASN A 129 -10.06 15.35 15.87
C ASN A 129 -9.11 14.45 16.68
N ALA A 130 -8.41 13.53 16.02
CA ALA A 130 -7.37 12.69 16.60
C ALA A 130 -6.42 12.23 15.49
N ILE A 131 -5.19 11.85 15.85
CA ILE A 131 -4.17 11.39 14.89
C ILE A 131 -4.58 10.12 14.13
N TYR A 132 -5.43 9.28 14.73
CA TYR A 132 -5.93 8.03 14.14
C TYR A 132 -7.36 8.13 13.61
N ALA A 133 -8.01 9.30 13.74
CA ALA A 133 -9.37 9.47 13.24
C ALA A 133 -9.31 9.71 11.72
N PRO A 134 -9.96 8.87 10.90
CA PRO A 134 -9.93 9.04 9.45
C PRO A 134 -10.70 10.28 9.03
N SER A 135 -10.28 10.92 7.93
CA SER A 135 -10.99 12.04 7.33
C SER A 135 -11.70 11.68 6.03
N VAL A 136 -13.00 11.98 5.94
CA VAL A 136 -13.77 11.84 4.70
C VAL A 136 -13.18 12.71 3.59
N THR A 137 -12.74 13.93 3.90
CA THR A 137 -12.15 14.84 2.89
C THR A 137 -10.80 14.32 2.38
N GLY A 138 -10.02 13.67 3.24
CA GLY A 138 -8.77 13.01 2.85
C GLY A 138 -9.03 11.85 1.90
N GLN A 139 -10.02 11.00 2.21
CA GLN A 139 -10.42 9.89 1.35
C GLN A 139 -10.93 10.35 -0.02
N ILE A 140 -11.83 11.35 -0.05
CA ILE A 140 -12.33 11.92 -1.32
C ILE A 140 -11.16 12.46 -2.15
N LYS A 141 -10.25 13.21 -1.56
CA LYS A 141 -9.09 13.76 -2.26
C LYS A 141 -8.22 12.65 -2.88
N ALA A 142 -7.92 11.59 -2.14
CA ALA A 142 -7.15 10.47 -2.68
C ALA A 142 -7.86 9.80 -3.87
N LEU A 143 -9.18 9.60 -3.78
CA LEU A 143 -9.95 9.01 -4.88
C LEU A 143 -9.99 9.93 -6.12
N GLU A 144 -10.27 11.22 -5.93
CA GLU A 144 -10.27 12.22 -7.01
C GLU A 144 -8.92 12.32 -7.72
N ASP A 145 -7.82 12.34 -6.97
CA ASP A 145 -6.47 12.34 -7.53
C ASP A 145 -6.20 11.05 -8.34
N ALA A 146 -6.65 9.90 -7.83
CA ALA A 146 -6.53 8.62 -8.54
C ALA A 146 -7.31 8.61 -9.86
N TYR A 147 -8.57 9.06 -9.85
CA TYR A 147 -9.42 9.14 -11.03
C TYR A 147 -8.87 10.11 -12.07
N LYS A 148 -8.40 11.28 -11.62
CA LYS A 148 -7.77 12.28 -12.49
C LYS A 148 -6.51 11.73 -13.14
N GLN A 149 -5.65 11.05 -12.39
CA GLN A 149 -4.44 10.45 -12.94
C GLN A 149 -4.77 9.32 -13.92
N ALA A 150 -5.78 8.51 -13.61
CA ALA A 150 -6.24 7.42 -14.47
C ALA A 150 -6.99 7.90 -15.73
N ASN A 151 -7.42 9.17 -15.74
CA ASN A 151 -8.30 9.77 -16.73
C ASN A 151 -9.59 8.95 -16.92
N VAL A 152 -10.26 8.66 -15.81
CA VAL A 152 -11.53 7.92 -15.75
C VAL A 152 -12.55 8.66 -14.87
N SER A 153 -13.82 8.38 -15.08
CA SER A 153 -14.91 8.90 -14.25
C SER A 153 -15.33 7.87 -13.19
N PRO A 154 -15.83 8.29 -12.01
CA PRO A 154 -16.22 7.36 -10.94
C PRO A 154 -17.27 6.31 -11.36
N ASP A 155 -18.17 6.65 -12.28
CA ASP A 155 -19.20 5.77 -12.83
C ASP A 155 -18.64 4.64 -13.70
N SER A 156 -17.38 4.74 -14.12
CA SER A 156 -16.67 3.65 -14.82
C SER A 156 -16.06 2.60 -13.88
N ILE A 157 -16.16 2.79 -12.56
CA ILE A 157 -15.59 1.88 -11.56
C ILE A 157 -16.61 0.82 -11.19
N GLU A 158 -16.30 -0.42 -11.53
CA GLU A 158 -17.21 -1.56 -11.34
C GLU A 158 -17.06 -2.22 -9.96
N LEU A 159 -15.90 -2.09 -9.32
CA LEU A 159 -15.58 -2.73 -8.04
C LEU A 159 -14.63 -1.87 -7.20
N ILE A 160 -14.91 -1.80 -5.89
CA ILE A 160 -14.07 -1.19 -4.84
C ILE A 160 -13.89 -2.23 -3.73
#